data_AF-A0A8H4K9B4-F1
#
_entry.id   AF-A0A8H4K9B4-F1
#
_cell.length_a   1.000
_cell.length_b   1.000
_cell.length_c   1.000
_cell.angle_alpha   90.00
_cell.angle_beta   90.00
_cell.angle_gamma   90.00
#
_symmetry.space_group_name_H-M   'P 1'
#
loop_
_entity.id
_entity.type
_entity.pdbx_description
1 polymer ?
#
loop_
_entity_poly.entity_id
_entity_poly.type
_entity_poly.pdbx_seq_one_letter_code
_entity_poly.pdbx_strand_id
1 'polypeptide(L)'
;MIPPFLLLLCWGLFALGSPTPQSSKFSDSLSLEERDPPVIGKGISKQHKKQLRDAARDTLQLATFALMPSPLADEIFAKWFDPRDRNIVNKVFKAMVGDQYEDDDGNPILGSITIVSDYKNEDDEWACTDDTMAEIRDYDTKNPKIVVCPKTGFGSGGLGKGYKGVEALRCSSFDDQVSTKMDSLGSVLLHEYTHWDLLVKGIFKNGTDDVGYGPYKCQHLPRKDKLKNADNYSWFANEVYWSSMCGVDYGKPSKDDE
;
A
#
# COMPACT_ATOMS: atom_id res chain seq x y z
N MET A 1 -76.45 29.82 8.65
CA MET A 1 -75.70 30.33 9.82
C MET A 1 -74.35 29.62 9.86
N ILE A 2 -73.27 30.37 9.55
CA ILE A 2 -71.89 30.39 10.10
C ILE A 2 -71.38 29.12 10.83
N PRO A 3 -70.12 28.63 10.66
CA PRO A 3 -69.15 28.72 9.55
C PRO A 3 -68.39 27.37 9.30
N PRO A 4 -67.34 27.31 8.44
CA PRO A 4 -66.59 26.10 8.11
C PRO A 4 -65.36 25.89 9.00
N PHE A 5 -65.01 24.63 9.29
CA PHE A 5 -63.73 24.29 9.91
C PHE A 5 -62.67 24.04 8.83
N LEU A 6 -61.71 24.97 8.79
CA LEU A 6 -60.45 24.87 8.07
C LEU A 6 -59.57 23.83 8.80
N LEU A 7 -59.27 22.70 8.16
CA LEU A 7 -58.25 21.75 8.62
C LEU A 7 -56.97 22.01 7.82
N LEU A 8 -56.07 22.80 8.42
CA LEU A 8 -54.69 22.96 7.98
C LEU A 8 -53.92 21.66 8.32
N LEU A 9 -53.75 20.79 7.32
CA LEU A 9 -52.79 19.69 7.39
C LEU A 9 -51.40 20.23 7.05
N CYS A 10 -50.65 20.51 8.10
CA CYS A 10 -49.22 20.82 8.03
C CYS A 10 -48.46 19.51 7.75
N TRP A 11 -48.11 19.24 6.49
CA TRP A 11 -47.17 18.17 6.16
C TRP A 11 -45.76 18.68 6.43
N GLY A 12 -45.18 18.20 7.52
CA GLY A 12 -43.78 18.45 7.83
C GLY A 12 -42.88 17.87 6.75
N LEU A 13 -42.05 18.72 6.15
CA LEU A 13 -40.87 18.28 5.44
C LEU A 13 -39.95 17.58 6.44
N PHE A 14 -39.89 16.25 6.39
CA PHE A 14 -38.74 15.53 6.89
C PHE A 14 -37.59 15.81 5.92
N ALA A 15 -36.74 16.77 6.28
CA ALA A 15 -35.41 16.85 5.72
C ALA A 15 -34.67 15.57 6.13
N LEU A 16 -34.51 14.64 5.18
CA LEU A 16 -33.53 13.57 5.27
C LEU A 16 -32.15 14.25 5.33
N GLY A 17 -31.66 14.45 6.56
CA GLY A 17 -30.26 14.77 6.76
C GLY A 17 -29.45 13.59 6.25
N SER A 18 -28.77 13.78 5.12
CA SER A 18 -27.75 12.87 4.65
C SER A 18 -26.79 12.61 5.81
N PRO A 19 -26.46 11.35 6.15
CA PRO A 19 -25.42 11.09 7.13
C PRO A 19 -24.12 11.67 6.58
N THR A 20 -23.67 12.76 7.19
CA THR A 20 -22.34 13.32 6.94
C THR A 20 -21.33 12.20 7.21
N PRO A 21 -20.45 11.84 6.27
CA PRO A 21 -19.38 10.89 6.54
C PRO A 21 -18.59 11.40 7.73
N GLN A 22 -18.55 10.61 8.79
CA GLN A 22 -17.83 10.92 10.02
C GLN A 22 -16.32 10.70 9.77
N SER A 23 -15.71 11.53 8.92
CA SER A 23 -14.32 11.38 8.47
C SER A 23 -13.28 12.02 9.40
N SER A 24 -13.63 12.37 10.64
CA SER A 24 -12.84 13.34 11.42
C SER A 24 -12.21 12.80 12.71
N LYS A 25 -11.99 11.49 12.85
CA LYS A 25 -11.27 10.94 14.03
C LYS A 25 -10.12 10.00 13.73
N PHE A 26 -9.95 9.55 12.50
CA PHE A 26 -8.85 8.66 12.12
C PHE A 26 -7.64 9.41 11.53
N SER A 27 -7.78 10.71 11.24
CA SER A 27 -6.76 11.54 10.59
C SER A 27 -5.71 12.10 11.55
N ASP A 28 -5.97 12.16 12.85
CA ASP A 28 -5.15 12.94 13.79
C ASP A 28 -4.16 12.10 14.62
N SER A 29 -4.21 10.75 14.57
CA SER A 29 -3.31 9.89 15.35
C SER A 29 -2.19 9.23 14.56
N LEU A 30 -2.27 9.18 13.22
CA LEU A 30 -1.26 8.55 12.34
C LEU A 30 -0.09 9.50 12.02
N SER A 31 0.65 9.93 13.03
CA SER A 31 1.82 10.79 12.85
C SER A 31 3.09 9.96 12.65
N LEU A 32 3.31 9.50 11.42
CA LEU A 32 4.48 8.72 10.94
C LEU A 32 5.82 9.53 10.93
N GLU A 33 6.02 10.49 11.84
CA GLU A 33 7.08 11.50 11.75
C GLU A 33 8.41 11.14 12.46
N GLU A 34 8.44 10.14 13.35
CA GLU A 34 9.55 10.01 14.33
C GLU A 34 10.57 8.86 14.14
N ARG A 35 10.57 8.15 12.99
CA ARG A 35 11.51 7.03 12.77
C ARG A 35 12.57 7.26 11.70
N ASP A 36 13.70 6.56 11.86
CA ASP A 36 14.79 6.49 10.87
C ASP A 36 14.27 5.81 9.59
N PRO A 37 13.94 6.57 8.52
CA PRO A 37 13.57 5.95 7.26
C PRO A 37 14.76 5.15 6.72
N PRO A 38 14.56 4.26 5.74
CA PRO A 38 15.66 3.65 5.02
C PRO A 38 16.73 4.68 4.65
N VAL A 39 18.00 4.29 4.79
CA VAL A 39 19.12 5.18 4.49
C VAL A 39 19.13 5.48 3.00
N ILE A 40 18.87 6.72 2.61
CA ILE A 40 18.88 7.10 1.20
C ILE A 40 20.31 7.43 0.77
N GLY A 41 20.83 6.64 -0.16
CA GLY A 41 22.18 6.71 -0.69
C GLY A 41 22.54 8.04 -1.36
N LYS A 42 23.84 8.18 -1.63
CA LYS A 42 24.38 9.31 -2.42
C LYS A 42 23.95 9.17 -3.89
N GLY A 43 23.94 10.27 -4.64
CA GLY A 43 23.57 10.29 -6.06
C GLY A 43 22.08 10.46 -6.35
N ILE A 44 21.20 10.23 -5.37
CA ILE A 44 19.75 10.43 -5.53
C ILE A 44 19.41 11.93 -5.46
N SER A 45 18.60 12.40 -6.42
CA SER A 45 18.18 13.81 -6.54
C SER A 45 17.40 14.28 -5.30
N LYS A 46 17.36 15.59 -5.04
CA LYS A 46 16.59 16.16 -3.91
C LYS A 46 15.10 15.79 -3.98
N GLN A 47 14.54 15.76 -5.19
CA GLN A 47 13.15 15.35 -5.40
C GLN A 47 12.96 13.88 -5.08
N HIS A 48 13.78 12.99 -5.65
CA HIS A 48 13.67 11.55 -5.41
C HIS A 48 13.89 11.20 -3.94
N LYS A 49 14.79 11.90 -3.23
CA LYS A 49 14.92 11.79 -1.78
C LYS A 49 13.64 12.13 -1.02
N LYS A 50 12.89 13.13 -1.47
CA LYS A 50 11.59 13.46 -0.90
C LYS A 50 10.58 12.34 -1.20
N GLN A 51 10.50 11.88 -2.45
CA GLN A 51 9.59 10.79 -2.84
C GLN A 51 9.84 9.53 -2.02
N LEU A 52 11.10 9.13 -1.82
CA LEU A 52 11.45 7.95 -1.03
C LEU A 52 11.09 8.08 0.45
N ARG A 53 11.27 9.27 1.05
CA ARG A 53 10.84 9.50 2.44
C ARG A 53 9.33 9.43 2.57
N ASP A 54 8.61 10.02 1.62
CA ASP A 54 7.16 9.96 1.60
C ASP A 54 6.67 8.52 1.35
N ALA A 55 7.31 7.78 0.45
CA ALA A 55 7.02 6.38 0.15
C ALA A 55 7.28 5.45 1.33
N ALA A 56 8.37 5.65 2.09
CA ALA A 56 8.63 4.87 3.30
C ALA A 56 7.51 5.05 4.34
N ARG A 57 6.95 6.27 4.46
CA ARG A 57 5.77 6.52 5.29
C ARG A 57 4.51 5.90 4.70
N ASP A 58 4.29 6.08 3.40
CA ASP A 58 3.14 5.50 2.69
C ASP A 58 3.14 3.96 2.84
N THR A 59 4.30 3.31 2.83
CA THR A 59 4.46 1.87 3.09
C THR A 59 3.88 1.46 4.44
N LEU A 60 4.24 2.20 5.50
CA LEU A 60 3.72 1.94 6.85
C LEU A 60 2.23 2.23 6.94
N GLN A 61 1.76 3.30 6.30
CA GLN A 61 0.34 3.61 6.22
C GLN A 61 -0.45 2.48 5.56
N LEU A 62 0.02 1.97 4.41
CA LEU A 62 -0.58 0.83 3.71
C LEU A 62 -0.60 -0.41 4.61
N ALA A 63 0.52 -0.74 5.25
CA ALA A 63 0.60 -1.88 6.16
C ALA A 63 -0.34 -1.74 7.36
N THR A 64 -0.46 -0.55 7.97
CA THR A 64 -1.40 -0.28 9.06
C THR A 64 -2.85 -0.47 8.61
N PHE A 65 -3.23 0.06 7.44
CA PHE A 65 -4.58 -0.14 6.89
C PHE A 65 -4.88 -1.61 6.61
N ALA A 66 -3.91 -2.37 6.10
CA ALA A 66 -4.04 -3.81 5.87
C ALA A 66 -4.35 -4.61 7.16
N LEU A 67 -4.01 -4.05 8.33
CA LEU A 67 -4.22 -4.63 9.65
C LEU A 67 -5.50 -4.14 10.34
N MET A 68 -6.16 -3.10 9.81
CA MET A 68 -7.38 -2.56 10.39
C MET A 68 -8.56 -3.51 10.20
N PRO A 69 -9.22 -3.97 11.28
CA PRO A 69 -10.36 -4.86 11.16
C PRO A 69 -11.58 -4.13 10.59
N SER A 70 -12.11 -4.60 9.47
CA SER A 70 -13.38 -4.15 8.91
C SER A 70 -13.99 -5.23 8.00
N PRO A 71 -15.33 -5.24 7.80
CA PRO A 71 -15.97 -6.15 6.83
C PRO A 71 -15.39 -5.98 5.41
N LEU A 72 -15.10 -4.74 5.01
CA LEU A 72 -14.47 -4.42 3.73
C LEU A 72 -13.09 -5.06 3.60
N ALA A 73 -12.24 -4.95 4.64
CA ALA A 73 -10.93 -5.59 4.64
C ALA A 73 -11.02 -7.13 4.64
N ASP A 74 -12.07 -7.72 5.21
CA ASP A 74 -12.32 -9.16 5.14
C ASP A 74 -12.69 -9.63 3.74
N GLU A 75 -13.54 -8.88 3.05
CA GLU A 75 -13.92 -9.13 1.65
C GLU A 75 -12.74 -8.96 0.70
N ILE A 76 -11.99 -7.85 0.83
CA ILE A 76 -10.80 -7.58 0.02
C ILE A 76 -9.73 -8.66 0.25
N PHE A 77 -9.50 -9.07 1.50
CA PHE A 77 -8.53 -10.13 1.78
C PHE A 77 -8.83 -11.41 1.03
N ALA A 78 -10.10 -11.80 0.91
CA ALA A 78 -10.50 -13.00 0.17
C ALA A 78 -10.22 -12.90 -1.35
N LYS A 79 -10.00 -11.69 -1.88
CA LYS A 79 -9.53 -11.47 -3.27
C LYS A 79 -8.04 -11.84 -3.41
N TRP A 80 -7.23 -11.46 -2.44
CA TRP A 80 -5.75 -11.57 -2.49
C TRP A 80 -5.15 -12.79 -1.82
N PHE A 81 -5.81 -13.35 -0.82
CA PHE A 81 -5.32 -14.46 0.00
C PHE A 81 -6.46 -15.41 0.37
N ASP A 82 -6.11 -16.66 0.71
CA ASP A 82 -7.08 -17.58 1.28
C ASP A 82 -7.34 -17.21 2.76
N PRO A 83 -8.61 -17.14 3.23
CA PRO A 83 -8.94 -16.77 4.61
C PRO A 83 -8.16 -17.55 5.70
N ARG A 84 -7.75 -18.79 5.40
CA ARG A 84 -6.94 -19.62 6.32
C ARG A 84 -5.54 -19.04 6.58
N ASP A 85 -5.04 -18.19 5.70
CA ASP A 85 -3.69 -17.63 5.77
C ASP A 85 -3.64 -16.26 6.48
N ARG A 86 -4.78 -15.73 6.93
CA ARG A 86 -4.88 -14.40 7.57
C ARG A 86 -3.89 -14.18 8.71
N ASN A 87 -3.70 -15.17 9.57
CA ASN A 87 -2.75 -15.05 10.67
C ASN A 87 -1.29 -14.94 10.20
N ILE A 88 -0.94 -15.55 9.06
CA ILE A 88 0.40 -15.47 8.47
C ILE A 88 0.58 -14.10 7.82
N VAL A 89 -0.39 -13.68 7.01
CA VAL A 89 -0.38 -12.38 6.33
C VAL A 89 -0.31 -11.23 7.33
N ASN A 90 -1.11 -11.27 8.39
CA ASN A 90 -1.07 -10.26 9.45
C ASN A 90 0.29 -10.22 10.16
N LYS A 91 1.00 -11.36 10.30
CA LYS A 91 2.36 -11.35 10.87
C LYS A 91 3.34 -10.60 9.97
N VAL A 92 3.20 -10.68 8.64
CA VAL A 92 4.07 -9.95 7.70
C VAL A 92 3.87 -8.45 7.85
N PHE A 93 2.63 -7.97 7.82
CA PHE A 93 2.37 -6.54 8.04
C PHE A 93 2.77 -6.09 9.44
N LYS A 94 2.57 -6.91 10.48
CA LYS A 94 3.07 -6.64 11.85
C LYS A 94 4.58 -6.51 11.89
N ALA A 95 5.31 -7.34 11.14
CA ALA A 95 6.75 -7.24 11.05
C ALA A 95 7.20 -5.91 10.41
N MET A 96 6.39 -5.30 9.53
CA MET A 96 6.64 -3.97 8.97
C MET A 96 6.29 -2.85 9.94
N VAL A 97 5.11 -2.90 10.57
CA VAL A 97 4.62 -1.84 11.47
C VAL A 97 5.24 -1.87 12.86
N GLY A 98 5.86 -2.99 13.26
CA GLY A 98 6.51 -3.19 14.55
C GLY A 98 5.58 -3.68 15.67
N ASP A 99 6.18 -4.02 16.82
CA ASP A 99 5.47 -4.59 17.97
C ASP A 99 4.56 -3.59 18.70
N GLN A 100 4.67 -2.29 18.40
CA GLN A 100 3.82 -1.23 18.94
C GLN A 100 3.01 -0.61 17.80
N TYR A 101 1.82 -1.17 17.57
CA TYR A 101 0.80 -0.55 16.69
C TYR A 101 0.42 0.87 17.12
N GLU A 102 0.71 1.26 18.36
CA GLU A 102 0.26 2.53 18.94
C GLU A 102 1.20 3.70 18.66
N ASP A 103 2.44 3.43 18.25
CA ASP A 103 3.43 4.50 18.02
C ASP A 103 3.54 4.89 16.52
N ASP A 104 2.86 4.18 15.60
CA ASP A 104 2.82 4.47 14.16
C ASP A 104 4.21 4.55 13.49
N ASP A 105 5.10 3.70 13.95
CA ASP A 105 6.52 3.99 13.95
C ASP A 105 7.30 2.94 13.09
N GLY A 106 6.65 1.85 12.67
CA GLY A 106 7.26 0.78 11.86
C GLY A 106 8.04 -0.23 12.69
N ASN A 107 8.90 -1.03 12.08
CA ASN A 107 9.90 -1.87 12.75
C ASN A 107 11.29 -1.23 12.59
N PRO A 108 12.06 -1.01 13.67
CA PRO A 108 13.36 -0.32 13.59
C PRO A 108 14.35 -1.00 12.64
N ILE A 109 14.19 -2.30 12.35
CA ILE A 109 15.05 -2.99 11.40
C ILE A 109 14.94 -2.39 9.98
N LEU A 110 13.82 -1.77 9.60
CA LEU A 110 13.68 -1.12 8.29
C LEU A 110 14.70 0.00 8.07
N GLY A 111 15.22 0.60 9.15
CA GLY A 111 16.31 1.58 9.09
C GLY A 111 17.66 1.01 8.67
N SER A 112 17.84 -0.32 8.63
CA SER A 112 19.05 -0.96 8.10
C SER A 112 19.05 -1.12 6.58
N ILE A 113 17.90 -0.88 5.93
CA ILE A 113 17.77 -0.90 4.47
C ILE A 113 18.43 0.36 3.91
N THR A 114 19.25 0.21 2.88
CA THR A 114 19.80 1.35 2.14
C THR A 114 19.15 1.45 0.76
N ILE A 115 18.50 2.57 0.45
CA ILE A 115 17.96 2.81 -0.89
C ILE A 115 19.03 3.47 -1.75
N VAL A 116 19.39 2.86 -2.87
CA VAL A 116 20.53 3.28 -3.71
C VAL A 116 20.10 3.52 -5.16
N SER A 117 20.94 4.25 -5.89
CA SER A 117 20.84 4.32 -7.36
C SER A 117 21.25 2.98 -7.98
N ASP A 118 20.78 2.72 -9.19
CA ASP A 118 21.10 1.50 -9.92
C ASP A 118 22.62 1.30 -10.07
N TYR A 119 23.03 0.04 -9.93
CA TYR A 119 24.42 -0.40 -9.95
C TYR A 119 24.49 -1.83 -10.45
N LYS A 120 25.64 -2.23 -11.00
CA LYS A 120 25.84 -3.61 -11.43
C LYS A 120 26.14 -4.53 -10.24
N ASN A 121 25.55 -5.73 -10.24
CA ASN A 121 25.89 -6.78 -9.28
C ASN A 121 27.26 -7.41 -9.62
N GLU A 122 27.63 -8.48 -8.92
CA GLU A 122 28.89 -9.20 -9.16
C GLU A 122 28.96 -9.89 -10.53
N ASP A 123 27.81 -10.16 -11.15
CA ASP A 123 27.66 -10.74 -12.48
C ASP A 123 27.56 -9.70 -13.61
N ASP A 124 27.84 -8.42 -13.31
CA ASP A 124 27.79 -7.30 -14.26
C ASP A 124 26.36 -6.94 -14.74
N GLU A 125 25.33 -7.33 -13.98
CA GLU A 125 23.91 -7.10 -14.28
C GLU A 125 23.32 -5.89 -13.52
N TRP A 126 22.61 -5.04 -14.28
CA TRP A 126 21.83 -3.93 -13.73
C TRP A 126 20.52 -4.43 -13.14
N ALA A 127 20.03 -3.78 -12.08
CA ALA A 127 18.71 -4.10 -11.54
C ALA A 127 17.59 -3.53 -12.43
N CYS A 128 17.83 -2.34 -13.00
CA CYS A 128 16.80 -1.65 -13.75
C CYS A 128 16.75 -2.08 -15.21
N THR A 129 15.63 -2.70 -15.58
CA THR A 129 15.18 -2.90 -16.97
C THR A 129 14.14 -1.83 -17.35
N ASP A 130 13.49 -2.00 -18.49
CA ASP A 130 12.46 -1.07 -18.97
C ASP A 130 11.18 -1.05 -18.10
N ASP A 131 10.94 -2.12 -17.34
CA ASP A 131 9.72 -2.36 -16.56
C ASP A 131 9.95 -2.56 -15.05
N THR A 132 11.16 -2.88 -14.59
CA THR A 132 11.48 -3.00 -13.15
C THR A 132 11.26 -1.66 -12.44
N MET A 133 10.43 -1.64 -11.38
CA MET A 133 10.24 -0.43 -10.55
C MET A 133 11.29 -0.32 -9.44
N ALA A 134 11.57 -1.44 -8.78
CA ALA A 134 12.61 -1.58 -7.78
C ALA A 134 13.10 -3.03 -7.74
N GLU A 135 14.23 -3.25 -7.07
CA GLU A 135 14.76 -4.58 -6.77
C GLU A 135 15.50 -4.51 -5.43
N ILE A 136 15.20 -5.44 -4.53
CA ILE A 136 16.01 -5.67 -3.34
C ILE A 136 17.21 -6.58 -3.65
N ARG A 137 18.38 -6.16 -3.17
CA ARG A 137 19.65 -6.90 -3.22
C ARG A 137 20.15 -7.15 -1.81
N ASP A 138 21.01 -8.16 -1.68
CA ASP A 138 21.55 -8.58 -0.39
C ASP A 138 20.41 -8.90 0.62
N TYR A 139 19.30 -9.47 0.13
CA TYR A 139 18.03 -9.69 0.85
C TYR A 139 18.13 -10.73 1.98
N ASP A 140 19.19 -11.51 2.03
CA ASP A 140 19.49 -12.46 3.10
C ASP A 140 20.42 -11.86 4.18
N THR A 141 20.80 -10.59 4.03
CA THR A 141 21.75 -9.90 4.91
C THR A 141 21.08 -8.92 5.88
N LYS A 142 21.87 -8.39 6.82
CA LYS A 142 21.42 -7.36 7.79
C LYS A 142 21.23 -5.98 7.19
N ASN A 143 21.88 -5.68 6.07
CA ASN A 143 21.89 -4.36 5.46
C ASN A 143 21.55 -4.49 3.98
N PRO A 144 20.32 -4.93 3.64
CA PRO A 144 19.92 -5.08 2.25
C PRO A 144 19.89 -3.72 1.56
N LYS A 145 19.94 -3.73 0.24
CA LYS A 145 19.83 -2.53 -0.59
C LYS A 145 18.60 -2.63 -1.45
N ILE A 146 17.82 -1.55 -1.52
CA ILE A 146 16.77 -1.43 -2.54
C ILE A 146 17.29 -0.51 -3.63
N VAL A 147 17.35 -1.02 -4.85
CA VAL A 147 17.57 -0.22 -6.04
C VAL A 147 16.20 0.26 -6.52
N VAL A 148 16.00 1.59 -6.63
CA VAL A 148 14.76 2.14 -7.21
C VAL A 148 15.07 2.70 -8.59
N CYS A 149 14.31 2.25 -9.59
CA CYS A 149 14.60 2.55 -10.98
C CYS A 149 14.17 3.97 -11.37
N PRO A 150 15.06 4.78 -11.97
CA PRO A 150 14.82 6.21 -12.18
C PRO A 150 13.54 6.57 -12.95
N LYS A 151 13.13 5.73 -13.90
CA LYS A 151 12.01 6.01 -14.82
C LYS A 151 10.69 5.45 -14.30
N THR A 152 10.68 4.15 -14.01
CA THR A 152 9.52 3.36 -13.59
C THR A 152 9.23 3.54 -12.10
N GLY A 153 10.22 3.37 -11.23
CA GLY A 153 10.04 3.49 -9.77
C GLY A 153 9.65 4.89 -9.30
N PHE A 154 10.16 5.95 -9.94
CA PHE A 154 9.76 7.34 -9.64
C PHE A 154 8.63 7.86 -10.53
N GLY A 155 8.00 6.99 -11.32
CA GLY A 155 6.89 7.33 -12.22
C GLY A 155 5.55 7.52 -11.51
N SER A 156 5.39 6.94 -10.31
CA SER A 156 4.14 6.94 -9.55
C SER A 156 4.13 7.99 -8.43
N GLY A 157 2.95 8.57 -8.20
CA GLY A 157 2.71 9.45 -7.05
C GLY A 157 2.78 8.71 -5.72
N GLY A 158 2.77 9.47 -4.62
CA GLY A 158 2.48 8.95 -3.29
C GLY A 158 0.99 9.01 -2.98
N LEU A 159 0.61 8.53 -1.80
CA LEU A 159 -0.77 8.55 -1.33
C LEU A 159 -1.23 10.01 -1.12
N GLY A 160 -2.01 10.54 -2.07
CA GLY A 160 -2.43 11.96 -2.08
C GLY A 160 -1.33 12.97 -2.44
N LYS A 161 -0.10 12.51 -2.73
CA LYS A 161 1.11 13.33 -2.87
C LYS A 161 1.64 13.28 -4.31
N GLY A 162 1.78 14.45 -4.92
CA GLY A 162 2.38 14.61 -6.26
C GLY A 162 3.79 15.21 -6.19
N TYR A 163 4.53 15.10 -7.29
CA TYR A 163 5.89 15.62 -7.42
C TYR A 163 6.07 16.32 -8.77
N LYS A 164 7.21 16.98 -9.01
CA LYS A 164 7.45 17.65 -10.29
C LYS A 164 7.45 16.59 -11.41
N GLY A 165 6.48 16.69 -12.31
CA GLY A 165 6.30 15.76 -13.43
C GLY A 165 5.64 14.43 -13.07
N VAL A 166 5.12 14.29 -11.85
CA VAL A 166 4.47 13.05 -11.36
C VAL A 166 3.18 13.43 -10.64
N GLU A 167 2.05 12.91 -11.12
CA GLU A 167 0.74 13.23 -10.56
C GLU A 167 0.53 12.57 -9.18
N ALA A 168 -0.32 13.18 -8.37
CA ALA A 168 -0.71 12.60 -7.08
C ALA A 168 -1.72 11.47 -7.31
N LEU A 169 -1.57 10.36 -6.58
CA LEU A 169 -2.59 9.33 -6.55
C LEU A 169 -3.76 9.78 -5.68
N ARG A 170 -4.97 9.74 -6.24
CA ARG A 170 -6.22 10.19 -5.61
C ARG A 170 -7.37 9.36 -6.14
N CYS A 171 -8.45 9.27 -5.37
CA CYS A 171 -9.67 8.54 -5.76
C CYS A 171 -10.21 8.92 -7.15
N SER A 172 -10.08 10.19 -7.55
CA SER A 172 -10.51 10.68 -8.86
C SER A 172 -9.69 10.15 -10.04
N SER A 173 -8.53 9.53 -9.77
CA SER A 173 -7.60 9.01 -10.78
C SER A 173 -7.84 7.52 -11.08
N PHE A 174 -8.76 6.87 -10.36
CA PHE A 174 -9.03 5.45 -10.49
C PHE A 174 -10.35 5.20 -11.21
N ASP A 175 -10.41 4.07 -11.89
CA ASP A 175 -11.67 3.55 -12.46
C ASP A 175 -12.44 2.75 -11.40
N ASP A 176 -13.44 1.97 -11.81
CA ASP A 176 -14.24 1.12 -10.92
C ASP A 176 -13.55 -0.22 -10.56
N GLN A 177 -12.36 -0.49 -11.10
CA GLN A 177 -11.60 -1.72 -10.89
C GLN A 177 -10.22 -1.45 -10.29
N VAL A 178 -9.69 -2.43 -9.55
CA VAL A 178 -8.29 -2.43 -9.14
C VAL A 178 -7.39 -2.49 -10.38
N SER A 179 -6.40 -1.60 -10.46
CA SER A 179 -5.47 -1.50 -11.61
C SER A 179 -4.12 -0.92 -11.18
N THR A 180 -3.14 -0.96 -12.08
CA THR A 180 -1.81 -0.33 -11.88
C THR A 180 -1.86 1.18 -11.63
N LYS A 181 -2.99 1.85 -11.93
CA LYS A 181 -3.22 3.25 -11.56
C LYS A 181 -3.21 3.50 -10.05
N MET A 182 -3.45 2.47 -9.24
CA MET A 182 -3.44 2.57 -7.77
C MET A 182 -2.04 2.38 -7.17
N ASP A 183 -1.05 1.99 -7.99
CA ASP A 183 0.29 1.67 -7.54
C ASP A 183 1.10 2.94 -7.22
N SER A 184 1.70 2.96 -6.04
CA SER A 184 2.47 4.05 -5.47
C SER A 184 3.91 3.61 -5.21
N LEU A 185 4.84 4.55 -5.13
CA LEU A 185 6.20 4.20 -4.68
C LEU A 185 6.20 3.58 -3.26
N GLY A 186 5.20 3.88 -2.43
CA GLY A 186 5.04 3.24 -1.12
C GLY A 186 4.64 1.77 -1.21
N SER A 187 3.78 1.40 -2.17
CA SER A 187 3.44 -0.01 -2.40
C SER A 187 4.57 -0.79 -3.07
N VAL A 188 5.35 -0.14 -3.93
CA VAL A 188 6.61 -0.70 -4.44
C VAL A 188 7.58 -0.99 -3.29
N LEU A 189 7.79 -0.08 -2.35
CA LEU A 189 8.65 -0.36 -1.18
C LEU A 189 8.06 -1.45 -0.27
N LEU A 190 6.73 -1.51 -0.11
CA LEU A 190 6.06 -2.58 0.62
C LEU A 190 6.38 -3.94 0.00
N HIS A 191 6.27 -4.05 -1.33
CA HIS A 191 6.66 -5.23 -2.10
C HIS A 191 8.11 -5.62 -1.78
N GLU A 192 9.06 -4.70 -1.95
CA GLU A 192 10.48 -4.98 -1.69
C GLU A 192 10.77 -5.42 -0.26
N TYR A 193 10.08 -4.85 0.72
CA TYR A 193 10.26 -5.23 2.13
C TYR A 193 9.89 -6.71 2.37
N THR A 194 8.90 -7.25 1.66
CA THR A 194 8.48 -8.65 1.84
C THR A 194 9.53 -9.68 1.40
N HIS A 195 10.41 -9.31 0.48
CA HIS A 195 11.54 -10.14 0.05
C HIS A 195 12.66 -10.22 1.09
N TRP A 196 12.71 -9.32 2.08
CA TRP A 196 13.80 -9.29 3.05
C TRP A 196 13.68 -10.41 4.10
N ASP A 197 14.61 -11.37 4.09
CA ASP A 197 14.59 -12.57 4.94
C ASP A 197 14.46 -12.25 6.42
N LEU A 198 15.14 -11.19 6.89
CA LEU A 198 15.14 -10.83 8.31
C LEU A 198 13.82 -10.21 8.76
N LEU A 199 13.10 -9.51 7.88
CA LEU A 199 11.79 -8.96 8.18
C LEU A 199 10.77 -10.09 8.39
N VAL A 200 10.78 -11.08 7.51
CA VAL A 200 9.82 -12.20 7.54
C VAL A 200 10.32 -13.41 8.33
N LYS A 201 11.44 -13.26 9.06
CA LYS A 201 12.06 -14.34 9.82
C LYS A 201 11.10 -14.94 10.84
N GLY A 202 10.92 -16.26 10.81
CA GLY A 202 10.01 -16.98 11.70
C GLY A 202 8.54 -16.96 11.25
N ILE A 203 8.22 -16.22 10.18
CA ILE A 203 6.97 -16.32 9.43
C ILE A 203 7.21 -17.26 8.24
N PHE A 204 8.30 -17.00 7.51
CA PHE A 204 8.76 -17.79 6.40
C PHE A 204 10.20 -18.27 6.61
N LYS A 205 10.61 -19.24 5.78
CA LYS A 205 12.01 -19.71 5.72
C LYS A 205 12.92 -18.64 5.11
N ASN A 206 12.45 -18.05 4.00
CA ASN A 206 13.07 -16.97 3.25
C ASN A 206 11.99 -15.91 2.98
N GLY A 207 12.37 -14.77 2.39
CA GLY A 207 11.52 -13.77 1.78
C GLY A 207 10.41 -14.34 0.88
N THR A 208 9.50 -13.46 0.49
CA THR A 208 8.59 -13.74 -0.64
C THR A 208 9.38 -13.85 -1.94
N ASP A 209 8.72 -14.39 -2.96
CA ASP A 209 9.17 -14.49 -4.35
C ASP A 209 8.28 -13.63 -5.25
N ASP A 210 8.67 -13.48 -6.52
CA ASP A 210 7.88 -12.82 -7.55
C ASP A 210 7.22 -13.84 -8.49
N VAL A 211 6.15 -14.45 -7.99
CA VAL A 211 5.43 -15.49 -8.73
C VAL A 211 4.47 -14.89 -9.76
N GLY A 212 3.95 -13.69 -9.51
CA GLY A 212 3.10 -12.96 -10.43
C GLY A 212 3.13 -11.46 -10.17
N TYR A 213 3.12 -10.68 -11.24
CA TYR A 213 3.15 -9.22 -11.22
C TYR A 213 1.85 -8.63 -11.74
N GLY A 214 1.40 -7.56 -11.08
CA GLY A 214 0.20 -6.84 -11.41
C GLY A 214 -1.05 -7.47 -10.78
N PRO A 215 -2.13 -6.70 -10.65
CA PRO A 215 -3.26 -7.08 -9.82
C PRO A 215 -3.99 -8.31 -10.40
N TYR A 216 -4.08 -8.42 -11.73
CA TYR A 216 -4.75 -9.55 -12.38
C TYR A 216 -4.01 -10.88 -12.15
N LYS A 217 -2.72 -11.00 -12.51
CA LYS A 217 -1.95 -12.23 -12.26
C LYS A 217 -1.96 -12.61 -10.77
N CYS A 218 -1.74 -11.65 -9.87
CA CYS A 218 -1.73 -11.88 -8.42
C CYS A 218 -3.02 -12.50 -7.88
N GLN A 219 -4.19 -12.05 -8.36
CA GLN A 219 -5.48 -12.65 -7.94
C GLN A 219 -5.70 -14.07 -8.49
N HIS A 220 -5.02 -14.45 -9.58
CA HIS A 220 -5.17 -15.76 -10.23
C HIS A 220 -4.14 -16.80 -9.80
N LEU A 221 -3.17 -16.43 -8.96
CA LEU A 221 -2.20 -17.36 -8.41
C LEU A 221 -2.87 -18.45 -7.52
N PRO A 222 -2.34 -19.68 -7.51
CA PRO A 222 -2.72 -20.69 -6.52
C PRO A 222 -2.48 -20.19 -5.08
N ARG A 223 -3.25 -20.67 -4.10
CA ARG A 223 -3.14 -20.26 -2.69
C ARG A 223 -1.71 -20.22 -2.16
N LYS A 224 -0.94 -21.29 -2.38
CA LYS A 224 0.46 -21.40 -1.89
C LYS A 224 1.35 -20.31 -2.47
N ASP A 225 1.08 -19.90 -3.70
CA ASP A 225 1.87 -18.94 -4.45
C ASP A 225 1.44 -17.52 -4.07
N LYS A 226 0.13 -17.27 -3.87
CA LYS A 226 -0.38 -16.01 -3.29
C LYS A 226 0.30 -15.67 -1.96
N LEU A 227 0.42 -16.65 -1.07
CA LEU A 227 1.05 -16.47 0.24
C LEU A 227 2.55 -16.11 0.13
N LYS A 228 3.19 -16.54 -0.96
CA LYS A 228 4.61 -16.35 -1.23
C LYS A 228 4.92 -15.21 -2.19
N ASN A 229 3.91 -14.59 -2.80
CA ASN A 229 4.10 -13.54 -3.78
C ASN A 229 4.16 -12.17 -3.12
N ALA A 230 5.26 -11.42 -3.32
CA ALA A 230 5.42 -10.08 -2.76
C ALA A 230 4.28 -9.13 -3.18
N ASP A 231 3.92 -9.20 -4.46
CA ASP A 231 2.94 -8.31 -5.05
C ASP A 231 1.50 -8.55 -4.53
N ASN A 232 1.19 -9.76 -4.03
CA ASN A 232 -0.09 -10.00 -3.34
C ASN A 232 -0.22 -9.19 -2.04
N TYR A 233 0.88 -8.94 -1.30
CA TYR A 233 0.85 -8.10 -0.10
C TYR A 233 0.67 -6.64 -0.46
N SER A 234 1.39 -6.18 -1.48
CA SER A 234 1.28 -4.82 -2.04
C SER A 234 -0.15 -4.51 -2.48
N TRP A 235 -0.74 -5.36 -3.32
CA TRP A 235 -2.09 -5.16 -3.84
C TRP A 235 -3.18 -5.26 -2.78
N PHE A 236 -3.05 -6.19 -1.82
CA PHE A 236 -3.97 -6.26 -0.69
C PHE A 236 -3.97 -4.95 0.11
N ALA A 237 -2.79 -4.44 0.48
CA ALA A 237 -2.68 -3.22 1.25
C ALA A 237 -3.17 -1.99 0.48
N ASN A 238 -2.84 -1.89 -0.82
CA ASN A 238 -3.33 -0.84 -1.70
C ASN A 238 -4.85 -0.84 -1.83
N GLU A 239 -5.47 -2.00 -2.11
CA GLU A 239 -6.92 -2.07 -2.27
C GLU A 239 -7.63 -1.75 -0.96
N VAL A 240 -7.16 -2.24 0.19
CA VAL A 240 -7.75 -1.89 1.49
C VAL A 240 -7.65 -0.39 1.76
N TYR A 241 -6.48 0.21 1.53
CA TYR A 241 -6.28 1.64 1.72
C TYR A 241 -7.20 2.47 0.83
N TRP A 242 -7.14 2.27 -0.49
CA TRP A 242 -7.91 3.08 -1.43
C TRP A 242 -9.41 2.84 -1.30
N SER A 243 -9.85 1.61 -1.03
CA SER A 243 -11.28 1.34 -0.79
C SER A 243 -11.78 2.09 0.44
N SER A 244 -10.97 2.13 1.51
CA SER A 244 -11.29 2.85 2.74
C SER A 244 -11.29 4.37 2.54
N MET A 245 -10.29 4.91 1.85
CA MET A 245 -10.14 6.36 1.64
C MET A 245 -11.17 6.91 0.65
N CYS A 246 -11.54 6.13 -0.36
CA CYS A 246 -12.47 6.55 -1.40
C CYS A 246 -13.92 6.18 -1.09
N GLY A 247 -14.16 5.26 -0.14
CA GLY A 247 -15.51 4.74 0.13
C GLY A 247 -16.06 3.92 -1.04
N VAL A 248 -15.19 3.20 -1.74
CA VAL A 248 -15.49 2.41 -2.95
C VAL A 248 -15.05 0.98 -2.73
N ASP A 249 -15.90 0.00 -3.04
CA ASP A 249 -15.46 -1.39 -3.21
C ASP A 249 -15.10 -1.58 -4.69
N TYR A 250 -13.80 -1.61 -4.99
CA TYR A 250 -13.33 -1.75 -6.35
C TYR A 250 -13.57 -3.17 -6.87
N GLY A 251 -14.00 -3.23 -8.13
CA GLY A 251 -14.14 -4.46 -8.89
C GLY A 251 -12.80 -5.17 -9.07
N LYS A 252 -12.88 -6.45 -9.47
CA LYS A 252 -11.69 -7.25 -9.77
C LYS A 252 -10.90 -6.63 -10.93
N PRO A 253 -9.56 -6.74 -10.92
CA PRO A 253 -8.73 -6.31 -12.04
C PRO A 253 -9.07 -7.09 -13.31
N SER A 254 -8.97 -6.42 -14.46
CA SER A 254 -8.98 -7.07 -15.76
C SER A 254 -7.55 -7.32 -16.27
N LYS A 255 -7.42 -8.18 -17.29
CA LYS A 255 -6.12 -8.43 -17.94
C LYS A 255 -5.61 -7.21 -18.72
N ASP A 256 -6.51 -6.32 -19.12
CA ASP A 256 -6.19 -5.14 -19.93
C ASP A 256 -5.73 -3.96 -19.05
N ASP A 257 -5.84 -4.10 -17.72
CA ASP A 257 -5.48 -3.10 -16.71
C ASP A 257 -4.15 -3.43 -15.97
N GLU A 258 -3.33 -4.30 -16.57
CA GLU A 258 -1.93 -4.56 -16.19
C GLU A 258 -0.98 -3.52 -16.79
#